data_AF-A0A0R3D4P7-F1
#
_entry.id   AF-A0A0R3D4P7-F1
#
_cell.length_a   1.000
_cell.length_b   1.000
_cell.length_c   1.000
_cell.angle_alpha   90.00
_cell.angle_beta   90.00
_cell.angle_gamma   90.00
#
_symmetry.space_group_name_H-M   'P 1'
#
loop_
_entity.id
_entity.type
_entity.pdbx_description
1 polymer ?
#
loop_
_entity_poly.entity_id
_entity_poly.type
_entity_poly.pdbx_seq_one_letter_code
_entity_poly.pdbx_strand_id
1 'polypeptide(L)'
;MQRRQFMSLLGGAALTPITATPVFAAAHANCAGPMRRDDGWSVPSASEDNDINLAALCGMADRLESSGANFHAVLVAGHGRLAFERYFKGSDEVPSRFFGVRVRDISFDADTLHNLKSCSKSVASLVIGIAIDQGLIRSIDEPVFSFFPELSDLRSPDKDRILLSHLLTMSLGLKWVEATPATGDDNDEVRMRIGAGCLSLRPRPSRDCTGRAGVLLQHRRAGAAIGDHPQGHRPSAR
;
A
#
# COMPACT_ATOMS: atom_id res chain seq x y z
N MET A 1 53.50 86.11 21.62
CA MET A 1 53.09 85.37 22.84
C MET A 1 51.65 85.78 23.10
N GLN A 2 50.61 84.95 23.09
CA GLN A 2 50.42 83.57 23.53
C GLN A 2 49.62 82.77 22.49
N ARG A 3 49.97 81.49 22.36
CA ARG A 3 49.37 80.51 21.43
C ARG A 3 48.18 79.85 22.13
N ARG A 4 46.99 79.86 21.55
CA ARG A 4 45.86 79.04 22.01
C ARG A 4 45.48 78.06 20.90
N GLN A 5 45.71 76.78 21.17
CA GLN A 5 45.34 75.66 20.32
C GLN A 5 43.87 75.31 20.58
N PHE A 6 43.09 75.10 19.52
CA PHE A 6 41.81 74.40 19.59
C PHE A 6 41.97 73.07 18.85
N MET A 7 41.83 71.97 19.59
CA MET A 7 41.84 70.61 19.05
C MET A 7 40.45 70.27 18.50
N SER A 8 40.41 69.74 17.27
CA SER A 8 39.23 69.13 16.68
C SER A 8 38.93 67.79 17.35
N LEU A 9 37.70 67.63 17.85
CA LEU A 9 37.14 66.33 18.23
C LEU A 9 36.53 65.68 16.99
N LEU A 10 37.29 64.79 16.34
CA LEU A 10 36.76 63.79 15.41
C LEU A 10 36.17 62.65 16.25
N GLY A 11 34.84 62.61 16.36
CA GLY A 11 34.11 61.48 16.93
C GLY A 11 34.19 60.29 15.98
N GLY A 12 35.07 59.33 16.27
CA GLY A 12 35.08 58.03 15.62
C GLY A 12 33.93 57.17 16.13
N ALA A 13 32.93 56.91 15.28
CA ALA A 13 31.96 55.86 15.54
C ALA A 13 32.66 54.51 15.35
N ALA A 14 32.89 53.79 16.44
CA ALA A 14 33.36 52.41 16.41
C ALA A 14 32.26 51.52 15.83
N LEU A 15 32.40 51.11 14.56
CA LEU A 15 31.61 50.04 13.97
C LEU A 15 32.09 48.73 14.58
N THR A 16 31.35 48.21 15.56
CA THR A 16 31.55 46.85 16.04
C THR A 16 31.14 45.88 14.92
N PRO A 17 32.03 44.96 14.49
CA PRO A 17 31.63 43.94 13.53
C PRO A 17 30.59 43.04 14.20
N ILE A 18 29.40 42.99 13.62
CA ILE A 18 28.38 42.00 13.98
C ILE A 18 28.92 40.65 13.50
N THR A 19 29.62 39.94 14.37
CA THR A 19 29.88 38.52 14.17
C THR A 19 28.55 37.81 14.33
N ALA A 20 27.84 37.59 13.22
CA ALA A 20 26.72 36.66 13.21
C ALA A 20 27.28 35.28 13.55
N THR A 21 26.99 34.79 14.76
CA THR A 21 27.18 33.38 15.05
C THR A 21 26.33 32.60 14.05
N PRO A 22 26.90 31.63 13.32
CA PRO A 22 26.08 30.76 12.49
C PRO A 22 25.08 30.08 13.42
N VAL A 23 23.80 30.39 13.25
CA VAL A 23 22.71 29.65 13.87
C VAL A 23 22.69 28.31 13.17
N PHE A 24 23.50 27.37 13.65
CA PHE A 24 23.28 25.97 13.36
C PHE A 24 21.96 25.62 14.03
N ALA A 25 20.92 25.40 13.23
CA ALA A 25 19.74 24.69 13.70
C ALA A 25 20.25 23.44 14.42
N ALA A 26 19.87 23.29 15.69
CA ALA A 26 20.25 22.11 16.45
C ALA A 26 19.88 20.89 15.62
N ALA A 27 20.86 20.00 15.39
CA ALA A 27 20.56 18.70 14.82
C ALA A 27 19.39 18.13 15.63
N HIS A 28 18.28 17.82 14.97
CA HIS A 28 17.16 17.14 15.62
C HIS A 28 17.76 15.91 16.31
N ALA A 29 17.75 15.87 17.64
CA ALA A 29 18.53 14.90 18.42
C ALA A 29 18.17 13.44 18.09
N ASN A 30 17.02 13.22 17.45
CA ASN A 30 16.52 11.92 17.01
C ASN A 30 16.52 11.75 15.48
N CYS A 31 17.08 12.69 14.73
CA CYS A 31 17.09 12.64 13.27
C CYS A 31 18.41 12.08 12.70
N ALA A 32 18.84 10.92 13.16
CA ALA A 32 20.01 10.23 12.61
C ALA A 32 19.72 9.71 11.18
N GLY A 33 20.71 9.71 10.29
CA GLY A 33 20.58 9.05 8.99
C GLY A 33 20.28 7.55 9.13
N PRO A 34 19.86 6.86 8.05
CA PRO A 34 19.61 5.43 8.09
C PRO A 34 20.80 4.63 8.60
N MET A 35 20.54 3.51 9.27
CA MET A 35 21.63 2.63 9.70
C MET A 35 22.12 1.79 8.53
N ARG A 36 23.44 1.67 8.37
CA ARG A 36 24.01 0.76 7.37
C ARG A 36 23.78 -0.69 7.80
N ARG A 37 23.19 -1.49 6.93
CA ARG A 37 22.86 -2.92 7.13
C ARG A 37 23.32 -3.75 5.93
N ASP A 38 23.29 -5.07 6.07
CA ASP A 38 23.54 -6.03 4.98
C ASP A 38 22.21 -6.42 4.31
N ASP A 39 21.48 -5.40 3.82
CA ASP A 39 20.14 -5.53 3.21
C ASP A 39 20.13 -5.09 1.73
N GLY A 40 21.31 -4.83 1.18
CA GLY A 40 21.50 -4.37 -0.20
C GLY A 40 21.27 -2.87 -0.41
N TRP A 41 20.86 -2.11 0.61
CA TRP A 41 20.74 -0.66 0.50
C TRP A 41 22.05 0.05 0.87
N SER A 42 22.48 0.94 0.00
CA SER A 42 23.55 1.88 0.32
C SER A 42 22.98 3.10 1.04
N VAL A 43 23.71 3.62 2.04
CA VAL A 43 23.31 4.81 2.82
C VAL A 43 24.27 5.95 2.48
N PRO A 44 23.78 7.18 2.21
CA PRO A 44 24.62 8.33 1.94
C PRO A 44 25.62 8.60 3.06
N SER A 45 26.84 8.98 2.70
CA SER A 45 27.76 9.53 3.69
C SER A 45 27.29 10.91 4.18
N ALA A 46 27.66 11.29 5.41
CA ALA A 46 27.28 12.58 5.99
C ALA A 46 27.80 13.80 5.19
N SER A 47 28.76 13.59 4.28
CA SER A 47 29.38 14.59 3.41
C SER A 47 28.87 14.56 1.96
N GLU A 48 28.00 13.62 1.60
CA GLU A 48 27.41 13.60 0.26
C GLU A 48 26.28 14.64 0.15
N ASP A 49 26.32 15.40 -0.94
CA ASP A 49 25.26 16.34 -1.30
C ASP A 49 23.99 15.52 -1.53
N ASN A 50 23.08 15.60 -0.57
CA ASN A 50 21.80 14.94 -0.65
C ASN A 50 20.87 15.93 -1.33
N ASP A 51 20.40 15.62 -2.54
CA ASP A 51 19.24 16.30 -3.19
C ASP A 51 17.96 16.26 -2.32
N ILE A 52 18.05 15.69 -1.13
CA ILE A 52 17.00 15.49 -0.15
C ILE A 52 17.27 16.40 1.04
N ASN A 53 16.33 17.30 1.31
CA ASN A 53 16.35 18.16 2.49
C ASN A 53 16.04 17.33 3.75
N LEU A 54 17.10 16.82 4.41
CA LEU A 54 16.98 16.01 5.61
C LEU A 54 16.23 16.73 6.72
N ALA A 55 16.47 18.03 6.94
CA ALA A 55 15.78 18.80 7.97
C ALA A 55 14.25 18.85 7.76
N ALA A 56 13.81 18.94 6.50
CA ALA A 56 12.38 18.87 6.17
C ALA A 56 11.80 17.48 6.49
N LEU A 57 12.53 16.40 6.20
CA LEU A 57 12.12 15.04 6.55
C LEU A 57 12.08 14.81 8.07
N CYS A 58 13.04 15.36 8.82
CA CYS A 58 13.02 15.36 10.29
C CYS A 58 11.76 16.06 10.80
N GLY A 59 11.50 17.29 10.34
CA GLY A 59 10.33 18.06 10.77
C GLY A 59 9.00 17.39 10.39
N MET A 60 8.95 16.65 9.27
CA MET A 60 7.81 15.81 8.94
C MET A 60 7.66 14.65 9.94
N ALA A 61 8.72 13.90 10.24
CA ALA A 61 8.66 12.78 11.16
C ALA A 61 8.23 13.21 12.57
N ASP A 62 8.78 14.32 13.08
CA ASP A 62 8.38 14.89 14.38
C ASP A 62 6.88 15.26 14.39
N ARG A 63 6.37 15.82 13.29
CA ARG A 63 4.94 16.11 13.13
C ARG A 63 4.09 14.83 13.11
N LEU A 64 4.53 13.79 12.41
CA LEU A 64 3.83 12.50 12.38
C LEU A 64 3.77 11.88 13.78
N GLU A 65 4.88 11.89 14.52
CA GLU A 65 4.94 11.38 15.89
C GLU A 65 4.00 12.17 16.83
N SER A 66 4.02 13.50 16.74
CA SER A 66 3.16 14.37 17.57
C SER A 66 1.67 14.36 17.17
N SER A 67 1.32 13.83 15.99
CA SER A 67 -0.05 13.85 15.48
C SER A 67 -1.02 12.91 16.21
N GLY A 68 -0.49 11.92 16.95
CA GLY A 68 -1.29 10.86 17.56
C GLY A 68 -1.87 9.84 16.58
N ALA A 69 -1.57 9.95 15.28
CA ALA A 69 -1.93 8.95 14.28
C ALA A 69 -1.00 7.74 14.33
N ASN A 70 -1.51 6.58 13.90
CA ASN A 70 -0.84 5.29 14.00
C ASN A 70 0.08 5.02 12.79
N PHE A 71 1.15 5.79 12.65
CA PHE A 71 2.20 5.51 11.67
C PHE A 71 3.18 4.47 12.21
N HIS A 72 3.66 3.56 11.37
CA HIS A 72 4.63 2.52 11.77
C HIS A 72 6.04 2.87 11.32
N ALA A 73 6.19 3.30 10.06
CA ALA A 73 7.47 3.69 9.50
C ALA A 73 7.31 4.68 8.34
N VAL A 74 8.37 5.45 8.07
CA VAL A 74 8.55 6.27 6.86
C VAL A 74 9.95 6.06 6.34
N LEU A 75 10.09 5.62 5.09
CA LEU A 75 11.36 5.42 4.42
C LEU A 75 11.39 6.24 3.12
N VAL A 76 12.54 6.83 2.80
CA VAL A 76 12.78 7.55 1.54
C VAL A 76 14.03 7.00 0.90
N ALA A 77 13.85 6.41 -0.28
CA ALA A 77 14.93 5.89 -1.10
C ALA A 77 14.96 6.60 -2.46
N GLY A 78 16.16 6.81 -2.99
CA GLY A 78 16.39 7.48 -4.26
C GLY A 78 17.79 7.17 -4.79
N HIS A 79 17.92 7.04 -6.12
CA HIS A 79 19.21 6.73 -6.77
C HIS A 79 19.91 5.47 -6.19
N GLY A 80 19.14 4.43 -5.86
CA GLY A 80 19.68 3.19 -5.28
C GLY A 80 20.18 3.31 -3.83
N ARG A 81 19.88 4.41 -3.15
CA ARG A 81 20.29 4.69 -1.78
C ARG A 81 19.08 4.87 -0.86
N LEU A 82 19.18 4.40 0.37
CA LEU A 82 18.26 4.72 1.44
C LEU A 82 18.72 6.01 2.10
N ALA A 83 17.98 7.10 1.88
CA ALA A 83 18.37 8.44 2.32
C ALA A 83 17.76 8.83 3.67
N PHE A 84 16.63 8.21 4.03
CA PHE A 84 15.94 8.47 5.30
C PHE A 84 15.10 7.27 5.70
N GLU A 85 15.07 6.97 6.99
CA GLU A 85 14.15 6.01 7.59
C GLU A 85 13.78 6.46 9.00
N ARG A 86 12.51 6.32 9.38
CA ARG A 86 12.02 6.50 10.74
C ARG A 86 11.01 5.43 11.06
N TYR A 87 11.10 4.93 12.27
CA TYR A 87 10.17 3.96 12.83
C TYR A 87 9.54 4.55 14.08
N PHE A 88 8.26 4.27 14.28
CA PHE A 88 7.47 4.86 15.34
C PHE A 88 6.97 3.78 16.29
N LYS A 89 6.33 4.19 17.39
CA LYS A 89 5.56 3.28 18.24
C LYS A 89 4.09 3.36 17.89
N GLY A 90 3.42 2.22 17.90
CA GLY A 90 2.01 2.18 17.55
C GLY A 90 1.33 0.86 17.86
N SER A 91 0.09 0.76 17.42
CA SER A 91 -0.66 -0.50 17.41
C SER A 91 -0.58 -1.18 16.05
N ASP A 92 -0.54 -2.50 16.03
CA ASP A 92 -0.65 -3.32 14.82
C ASP A 92 -1.94 -4.16 14.85
N GLU A 93 -2.28 -4.75 13.71
CA GLU A 93 -3.36 -5.73 13.58
C GLU A 93 -2.81 -7.05 13.03
N VAL A 94 -2.74 -8.06 13.90
CA VAL A 94 -2.33 -9.41 13.49
C VAL A 94 -3.54 -10.12 12.88
N PRO A 95 -3.47 -10.59 11.62
CA PRO A 95 -4.57 -11.31 11.00
C PRO A 95 -4.98 -12.53 11.84
N SER A 96 -6.26 -12.62 12.17
CA SER A 96 -6.86 -13.81 12.79
C SER A 96 -8.02 -14.32 11.92
N ARG A 97 -8.54 -15.50 12.28
CA ARG A 97 -9.49 -16.27 11.47
C ARG A 97 -10.78 -15.49 11.15
N PHE A 98 -11.22 -14.62 12.05
CA PHE A 98 -12.51 -13.91 11.93
C PHE A 98 -12.34 -12.38 11.89
N PHE A 99 -11.59 -11.81 12.82
CA PHE A 99 -11.26 -10.39 12.89
C PHE A 99 -9.81 -10.28 13.37
N GLY A 100 -8.98 -9.42 12.76
CA GLY A 100 -7.60 -9.27 13.22
C GLY A 100 -7.55 -8.87 14.70
N VAL A 101 -6.50 -9.32 15.39
CA VAL A 101 -6.27 -8.97 16.79
C VAL A 101 -5.41 -7.73 16.84
N ARG A 102 -5.94 -6.67 17.45
CA ARG A 102 -5.16 -5.46 17.70
C ARG A 102 -4.09 -5.75 18.76
N VAL A 103 -2.83 -5.53 18.41
CA VAL A 103 -1.71 -5.54 19.34
C VAL A 103 -1.29 -4.09 19.57
N ARG A 104 -1.11 -3.69 20.82
CA ARG A 104 -0.78 -2.29 21.17
C ARG A 104 0.68 -2.18 21.58
N ASP A 105 1.18 -0.95 21.53
CA ASP A 105 2.47 -0.54 22.09
C ASP A 105 3.67 -1.28 21.49
N ILE A 106 3.60 -1.59 20.19
CA ILE A 106 4.72 -2.12 19.41
C ILE A 106 5.68 -0.99 19.10
N SER A 107 6.97 -1.22 19.32
CA SER A 107 8.04 -0.39 18.78
C SER A 107 8.49 -1.02 17.47
N PHE A 108 8.16 -0.39 16.35
CA PHE A 108 8.52 -0.90 15.03
C PHE A 108 10.00 -0.64 14.74
N ASP A 109 10.58 -1.51 13.93
CA ASP A 109 11.94 -1.40 13.42
C ASP A 109 12.04 -1.98 12.00
N ALA A 110 13.26 -1.96 11.43
CA ALA A 110 13.53 -2.48 10.09
C ALA A 110 13.23 -3.98 9.92
N ASP A 111 13.24 -4.75 11.01
CA ASP A 111 13.05 -6.20 11.01
C ASP A 111 11.59 -6.60 11.31
N THR A 112 10.74 -5.62 11.63
CA THR A 112 9.33 -5.85 11.94
C THR A 112 8.54 -6.17 10.68
N LEU A 113 7.93 -7.37 10.63
CA LEU A 113 7.15 -7.82 9.49
C LEU A 113 5.75 -7.17 9.45
N HIS A 114 5.36 -6.68 8.27
CA HIS A 114 4.03 -6.14 8.02
C HIS A 114 3.24 -6.97 7.01
N ASN A 115 1.92 -6.98 7.18
CA ASN A 115 1.02 -7.54 6.17
C ASN A 115 0.90 -6.57 4.97
N LEU A 116 1.55 -6.91 3.86
CA LEU A 116 1.62 -6.07 2.65
C LEU A 116 0.27 -5.83 1.95
N LYS A 117 -0.73 -6.70 2.16
CA LYS A 117 -2.06 -6.61 1.54
C LYS A 117 -1.95 -6.34 0.03
N SER A 118 -2.57 -5.27 -0.46
CA SER A 118 -2.60 -4.92 -1.88
C SER A 118 -1.24 -4.53 -2.47
N CYS A 119 -0.23 -4.20 -1.67
CA CYS A 119 1.13 -3.96 -2.18
C CYS A 119 1.69 -5.20 -2.88
N SER A 120 1.24 -6.41 -2.50
CA SER A 120 1.62 -7.66 -3.17
C SER A 120 1.23 -7.72 -4.65
N LYS A 121 0.24 -6.93 -5.10
CA LYS A 121 -0.17 -6.87 -6.51
C LYS A 121 0.94 -6.32 -7.41
N SER A 122 1.73 -5.36 -6.93
CA SER A 122 2.88 -4.83 -7.68
C SER A 122 3.95 -5.90 -7.91
N VAL A 123 4.21 -6.74 -6.90
CA VAL A 123 5.14 -7.88 -7.02
C VAL A 123 4.60 -8.92 -8.00
N ALA A 124 3.30 -9.26 -7.92
CA ALA A 124 2.67 -10.17 -8.87
C ALA A 124 2.75 -9.65 -10.32
N SER A 125 2.50 -8.36 -10.53
CA SER A 125 2.64 -7.71 -11.84
C SER A 125 4.08 -7.78 -12.38
N LEU A 126 5.07 -7.52 -11.51
CA LEU A 126 6.49 -7.67 -11.87
C LEU A 126 6.83 -9.10 -12.29
N VAL A 127 6.35 -10.11 -11.56
CA VAL A 127 6.57 -11.53 -11.90
C VAL A 127 5.96 -11.87 -13.25
N ILE A 128 4.77 -11.35 -13.58
CA ILE A 128 4.18 -11.52 -14.92
C ILE A 128 5.06 -10.87 -16.00
N GLY A 129 5.59 -9.67 -15.74
CA GLY A 129 6.53 -9.02 -16.66
C GLY A 129 7.79 -9.85 -16.90
N ILE A 130 8.37 -10.45 -15.85
CA ILE A 130 9.52 -11.35 -15.97
C ILE A 130 9.15 -12.61 -16.77
N ALA A 131 7.97 -13.19 -16.55
CA ALA A 131 7.52 -14.37 -17.29
C ALA A 131 7.33 -14.08 -18.79
N ILE A 132 6.93 -12.85 -19.15
CA ILE A 132 6.86 -12.39 -20.54
C ILE A 132 8.27 -12.26 -21.14
N ASP A 133 9.19 -11.62 -20.42
CA ASP A 133 10.59 -11.46 -20.85
C ASP A 133 11.28 -12.82 -21.08
N GLN A 134 10.95 -13.81 -20.26
CA GLN A 134 11.44 -15.19 -20.39
C GLN A 134 10.70 -16.02 -21.46
N GLY A 135 9.68 -15.48 -22.13
CA GLY A 135 8.88 -16.18 -23.14
C GLY A 135 7.97 -17.28 -22.59
N LEU A 136 7.73 -17.31 -21.27
CA LEU A 136 6.79 -18.24 -20.62
C LEU A 136 5.34 -17.80 -20.83
N ILE A 137 5.11 -16.49 -20.94
CA ILE A 137 3.87 -15.85 -21.36
C ILE A 137 4.18 -15.10 -22.65
N ARG A 138 3.39 -15.31 -23.71
CA ARG A 138 3.62 -14.66 -25.00
C ARG A 138 3.24 -13.18 -24.96
N SER A 139 2.12 -12.85 -24.33
CA SER A 139 1.69 -11.46 -24.15
C SER A 139 0.61 -11.30 -23.08
N ILE A 140 0.34 -10.05 -22.68
CA ILE A 140 -0.78 -9.72 -21.79
C ILE A 140 -2.16 -9.88 -22.45
N ASP A 141 -2.22 -10.12 -23.76
CA ASP A 141 -3.48 -10.31 -24.49
C ASP A 141 -3.90 -11.78 -24.56
N GLU A 142 -3.22 -12.66 -23.81
CA GLU A 142 -3.60 -14.06 -23.70
C GLU A 142 -4.82 -14.24 -22.77
N PRO A 143 -5.78 -15.12 -23.12
CA PRO A 143 -6.91 -15.44 -22.26
C PRO A 143 -6.47 -16.08 -20.94
N VAL A 144 -6.98 -15.59 -19.81
CA VAL A 144 -6.61 -16.08 -18.46
C VAL A 144 -6.89 -17.58 -18.32
N PHE A 145 -8.03 -18.06 -18.83
CA PHE A 145 -8.41 -19.47 -18.73
C PHE A 145 -7.48 -20.43 -19.49
N SER A 146 -6.60 -19.93 -20.37
CA SER A 146 -5.60 -20.77 -21.02
C SER A 146 -4.52 -21.28 -20.05
N PHE A 147 -4.31 -20.57 -18.94
CA PHE A 147 -3.32 -20.91 -17.91
C PHE A 147 -3.88 -21.83 -16.81
N PHE A 148 -5.21 -22.00 -16.74
CA PHE A 148 -5.89 -22.77 -15.69
C PHE A 148 -6.85 -23.81 -16.29
N PRO A 149 -6.36 -24.79 -17.07
CA PRO A 149 -7.20 -25.81 -17.69
C PRO A 149 -8.02 -26.64 -16.68
N GLU A 150 -7.53 -26.78 -15.45
CA GLU A 150 -8.22 -27.44 -14.35
C GLU A 150 -9.52 -26.73 -13.92
N LEU A 151 -9.69 -25.45 -14.25
CA LEU A 151 -10.90 -24.65 -13.98
C LEU A 151 -11.89 -24.64 -15.16
N SER A 152 -11.85 -25.69 -15.99
CA SER A 152 -12.68 -25.80 -17.20
C SER A 152 -14.19 -25.75 -16.92
N ASP A 153 -14.63 -26.21 -15.75
CA ASP A 153 -16.01 -26.16 -15.28
C ASP A 153 -16.52 -24.73 -15.03
N LEU A 154 -15.61 -23.79 -14.81
CA LEU A 154 -15.93 -22.38 -14.58
C LEU A 154 -16.00 -21.55 -15.86
N ARG A 155 -15.65 -22.12 -17.02
CA ARG A 155 -15.59 -21.40 -18.30
C ARG A 155 -16.98 -21.00 -18.78
N SER A 156 -17.04 -19.82 -19.41
CA SER A 156 -18.21 -19.32 -20.11
C SER A 156 -17.75 -18.39 -21.24
N PRO A 157 -18.58 -18.12 -22.27
CA PRO A 157 -18.20 -17.22 -23.36
C PRO A 157 -17.72 -15.85 -22.90
N ASP A 158 -18.26 -15.33 -21.79
CA ASP A 158 -17.84 -14.05 -21.22
C ASP A 158 -16.48 -14.15 -20.51
N LYS A 159 -16.26 -15.24 -19.76
CA LYS A 159 -15.00 -15.47 -19.04
C LYS A 159 -13.84 -15.82 -19.95
N ASP A 160 -14.10 -16.46 -21.08
CA ASP A 160 -13.09 -16.78 -22.09
C ASP A 160 -12.51 -15.55 -22.79
N ARG A 161 -13.20 -14.40 -22.70
CA ARG A 161 -12.72 -13.10 -23.19
C ARG A 161 -11.88 -12.34 -22.18
N ILE A 162 -11.70 -12.86 -20.97
CA ILE A 162 -10.89 -12.24 -19.95
C ILE A 162 -9.41 -12.46 -20.29
N LEU A 163 -8.69 -11.38 -20.56
CA LEU A 163 -7.26 -11.37 -20.85
C LEU A 163 -6.43 -11.10 -19.59
N LEU A 164 -5.15 -11.47 -19.62
CA LEU A 164 -4.20 -11.11 -18.55
C LEU A 164 -4.15 -9.60 -18.31
N SER A 165 -4.25 -8.79 -19.37
CA SER A 165 -4.30 -7.32 -19.28
C SER A 165 -5.44 -6.85 -18.37
N HIS A 166 -6.63 -7.47 -18.46
CA HIS A 166 -7.76 -7.12 -17.58
C HIS A 166 -7.49 -7.42 -16.10
N LEU A 167 -6.70 -8.45 -15.77
CA LEU A 167 -6.29 -8.72 -14.39
C LEU A 167 -5.34 -7.63 -13.89
N LEU A 168 -4.33 -7.28 -14.70
CA LEU A 168 -3.29 -6.33 -14.34
C LEU A 168 -3.83 -4.89 -14.21
N THR A 169 -4.90 -4.56 -14.95
CA THR A 169 -5.55 -3.25 -14.91
C THR A 169 -6.82 -3.21 -14.08
N MET A 170 -7.17 -4.30 -13.37
CA MET A 170 -8.37 -4.41 -12.54
C MET A 170 -9.68 -4.14 -13.32
N SER A 171 -9.76 -4.52 -14.59
CA SER A 171 -10.89 -4.23 -15.49
C SER A 171 -11.70 -5.47 -15.88
N LEU A 172 -11.82 -6.44 -14.97
CA LEU A 172 -12.51 -7.72 -15.18
C LEU A 172 -14.04 -7.61 -15.13
N GLY A 173 -14.57 -6.52 -14.56
CA GLY A 173 -16.00 -6.39 -14.26
C GLY A 173 -16.49 -7.28 -13.12
N LEU A 174 -15.58 -7.87 -12.33
CA LEU A 174 -15.93 -8.68 -11.16
C LEU A 174 -16.27 -7.78 -9.97
N LYS A 175 -17.37 -8.11 -9.28
CA LYS A 175 -17.74 -7.44 -8.03
C LYS A 175 -16.87 -7.97 -6.90
N TRP A 176 -16.26 -7.06 -6.14
CA TRP A 176 -15.61 -7.36 -4.86
C TRP A 176 -16.54 -7.03 -3.70
N VAL A 177 -16.67 -7.95 -2.75
CA VAL A 177 -17.41 -7.79 -1.49
C VAL A 177 -16.39 -7.70 -0.36
N GLU A 178 -16.21 -6.50 0.18
CA GLU A 178 -15.25 -6.21 1.24
C GLU A 178 -15.66 -6.82 2.58
N ALA A 179 -14.67 -7.28 3.35
CA ALA A 179 -14.81 -7.76 4.71
C ALA A 179 -15.23 -6.62 5.66
N THR A 180 -16.53 -6.57 5.95
CA THR A 180 -17.12 -5.66 6.94
C THR A 180 -17.89 -6.45 8.00
N PRO A 181 -18.21 -5.85 9.17
CA PRO A 181 -19.09 -6.48 10.14
C PRO A 181 -20.45 -6.92 9.55
N ALA A 182 -20.94 -6.22 8.52
CA ALA A 182 -22.22 -6.52 7.87
C ALA A 182 -22.17 -7.72 6.91
N THR A 183 -21.03 -7.95 6.27
CA THR A 183 -20.84 -9.08 5.34
C THR A 183 -20.49 -10.37 6.08
N GLY A 184 -20.05 -10.28 7.34
CA GLY A 184 -19.61 -11.44 8.13
C GLY A 184 -18.57 -12.24 7.35
N ASP A 185 -18.73 -13.57 7.30
CA ASP A 185 -17.85 -14.48 6.55
C ASP A 185 -18.17 -14.56 5.05
N ASP A 186 -19.24 -13.91 4.58
CA ASP A 186 -19.69 -13.92 3.19
C ASP A 186 -19.05 -12.79 2.36
N ASN A 187 -17.72 -12.70 2.43
CA ASN A 187 -16.91 -11.69 1.74
C ASN A 187 -15.79 -12.32 0.91
N ASP A 188 -15.22 -11.54 0.00
CA ASP A 188 -14.21 -12.05 -0.94
C ASP A 188 -12.81 -12.18 -0.32
N GLU A 189 -12.48 -11.47 0.76
CA GLU A 189 -11.22 -11.67 1.50
C GLU A 189 -11.15 -13.04 2.17
N VAL A 190 -12.27 -13.49 2.74
CA VAL A 190 -12.40 -14.82 3.35
C VAL A 190 -12.32 -15.90 2.27
N ARG A 191 -13.04 -15.72 1.16
CA ARG A 191 -12.97 -16.63 0.01
C ARG A 191 -11.55 -16.70 -0.58
N MET A 192 -10.87 -15.57 -0.71
CA MET A 192 -9.47 -15.49 -1.15
C MET A 192 -8.54 -16.25 -0.20
N ARG A 193 -8.69 -16.06 1.12
CA ARG A 193 -7.86 -16.71 2.13
C ARG A 193 -8.04 -18.23 2.15
N ILE A 194 -9.27 -18.71 2.01
CA ILE A 194 -9.59 -20.15 2.02
C ILE A 194 -9.18 -20.78 0.69
N GLY A 195 -9.44 -20.12 -0.44
CA GLY A 195 -9.06 -20.59 -1.78
C GLY A 195 -7.55 -20.74 -1.96
N ALA A 196 -6.75 -19.81 -1.40
CA ALA A 196 -5.29 -19.91 -1.39
C ALA A 196 -4.78 -21.16 -0.64
N GLY A 197 -5.57 -21.72 0.28
CA GLY A 197 -5.27 -22.96 0.97
C GLY A 197 -5.32 -24.21 0.07
N CYS A 198 -6.15 -24.22 -0.98
CA CYS A 198 -6.20 -25.33 -1.95
C CYS A 198 -5.10 -25.19 -3.04
N LEU A 199 -4.43 -24.03 -3.17
CA LEU A 199 -3.28 -23.78 -4.04
C LEU A 199 -1.95 -23.75 -3.24
N SER A 200 -1.82 -24.58 -2.20
CA SER A 200 -0.56 -24.71 -1.47
C SER A 200 0.21 -25.93 -1.97
N LEU A 201 1.45 -25.73 -2.42
CA LEU A 201 2.41 -26.78 -2.83
C LEU A 201 2.85 -27.71 -1.68
N ARG A 202 2.16 -27.71 -0.54
CA ARG A 202 2.41 -28.67 0.55
C ARG A 202 1.21 -29.62 0.67
N PRO A 203 1.44 -30.94 0.67
CA PRO A 203 0.38 -31.90 0.87
C PRO A 203 -0.14 -31.76 2.30
N ARG A 204 -1.38 -31.28 2.46
CA ARG A 204 -2.14 -31.49 3.69
C ARG A 204 -3.28 -32.48 3.41
N PRO A 205 -3.58 -33.39 4.36
CA PRO A 205 -4.59 -34.40 4.16
C PRO A 205 -5.98 -33.75 4.16
N SER A 206 -6.60 -33.86 2.99
CA SER A 206 -8.04 -33.83 2.70
C SER A 206 -8.96 -33.38 3.85
N ARG A 207 -9.40 -32.12 3.78
CA ARG A 207 -10.78 -31.74 4.14
C ARG A 207 -11.35 -31.00 2.95
N ASP A 208 -12.43 -31.57 2.41
CA ASP A 208 -13.28 -31.07 1.33
C ASP A 208 -12.95 -29.67 0.80
N CYS A 209 -12.25 -29.60 -0.34
CA CYS A 209 -12.27 -28.42 -1.23
C CYS A 209 -13.60 -28.39 -2.05
N THR A 210 -14.65 -29.14 -1.66
CA THR A 210 -15.99 -29.11 -2.26
C THR A 210 -16.83 -27.92 -1.77
N GLY A 211 -16.21 -26.75 -1.63
CA GLY A 211 -16.95 -25.51 -1.73
C GLY A 211 -17.24 -25.31 -3.21
N ARG A 212 -18.49 -25.55 -3.65
CA ARG A 212 -19.01 -25.00 -4.91
C ARG A 212 -18.35 -23.66 -5.15
N ALA A 213 -17.72 -23.46 -6.31
CA ALA A 213 -17.33 -22.15 -6.79
C ALA A 213 -18.60 -21.30 -6.95
N GLY A 214 -19.07 -20.79 -5.81
CA GLY A 214 -20.25 -19.96 -5.67
C GLY A 214 -19.89 -18.54 -6.06
N VAL A 215 -19.51 -18.33 -7.32
CA VAL A 215 -19.87 -17.08 -7.99
C VAL A 215 -21.36 -17.21 -8.30
N LEU A 216 -22.19 -16.97 -7.29
CA LEU A 216 -23.61 -16.78 -7.51
C LEU A 216 -23.74 -15.41 -8.19
N LEU A 217 -23.69 -15.42 -9.53
CA LEU A 217 -24.30 -14.37 -10.33
C LEU A 217 -25.73 -14.21 -9.81
N GLN A 218 -26.00 -13.12 -9.08
CA GLN A 218 -27.37 -12.74 -8.79
C GLN A 218 -28.07 -12.52 -10.14
N HIS A 219 -28.89 -13.49 -10.54
CA HIS A 219 -29.96 -13.25 -11.49
C HIS A 219 -30.83 -12.11 -10.95
N ARG A 220 -30.62 -10.88 -11.42
CA ARG A 220 -31.72 -9.93 -11.49
C ARG A 220 -32.70 -10.50 -12.51
N ARG A 221 -33.83 -11.03 -12.03
CA ARG A 221 -35.03 -11.13 -12.84
C ARG A 221 -35.29 -9.74 -13.43
N ALA A 222 -35.28 -9.65 -14.75
CA ALA A 222 -35.86 -8.55 -15.48
C ALA A 222 -37.35 -8.47 -15.12
N GLY A 223 -37.73 -7.42 -14.41
CA GLY A 223 -39.11 -6.96 -14.35
C GLY A 223 -39.19 -5.74 -15.25
N ALA A 224 -39.66 -5.92 -16.48
CA ALA A 224 -40.02 -4.84 -17.38
C ALA A 224 -41.47 -5.02 -17.87
N ALA A 225 -42.17 -3.89 -17.86
CA ALA A 225 -43.38 -3.55 -18.61
C ALA A 225 -44.75 -4.14 -18.18
N ILE A 226 -45.49 -3.30 -17.44
CA ILE A 226 -46.75 -2.63 -17.84
C ILE A 226 -47.40 -3.16 -19.14
N GLY A 227 -48.69 -3.52 -19.09
CA GLY A 227 -49.56 -3.52 -20.28
C GLY A 227 -50.77 -4.46 -20.24
N ASP A 228 -51.93 -3.87 -19.95
CA ASP A 228 -53.27 -4.19 -20.44
C ASP A 228 -54.02 -5.50 -20.13
N HIS A 229 -55.18 -5.28 -19.50
CA HIS A 229 -56.38 -6.12 -19.47
C HIS A 229 -56.90 -6.41 -20.90
N PRO A 230 -57.55 -7.56 -21.13
CA PRO A 230 -59.01 -7.54 -21.02
C PRO A 230 -59.61 -8.80 -20.39
N GLN A 231 -60.88 -8.65 -20.02
CA GLN A 231 -61.73 -9.63 -19.37
C GLN A 231 -62.13 -10.80 -20.27
N GLY A 232 -62.37 -11.97 -19.67
CA GLY A 232 -62.82 -13.17 -20.39
C GLY A 232 -63.21 -14.36 -19.51
N HIS A 233 -64.27 -14.18 -18.71
CA HIS A 233 -65.35 -15.13 -18.42
C HIS A 233 -65.12 -16.67 -18.20
N ARG A 234 -65.61 -17.11 -17.02
CA ARG A 234 -66.32 -18.39 -16.64
C ARG A 234 -65.51 -19.68 -16.33
N PRO A 235 -66.10 -20.63 -15.55
CA PRO A 235 -66.70 -20.50 -14.21
C PRO A 235 -66.23 -21.63 -13.25
N SER A 236 -66.31 -21.42 -11.93
CA SER A 236 -66.14 -22.48 -10.93
C SER A 236 -67.48 -23.11 -10.56
N ALA A 237 -67.48 -24.44 -10.48
CA ALA A 237 -68.59 -25.26 -10.03
C ALA A 237 -68.58 -25.44 -8.50
N ARG A 238 -69.80 -25.61 -7.96
CA ARG A 238 -70.22 -25.96 -6.59
C ARG A 238 -70.21 -24.86 -5.54
#